data_AF-A0A6P5ZBM3-F1
#
_entry.id   AF-A0A6P5ZBM3-F1
#
_cell.length_a   1.000
_cell.length_b   1.000
_cell.length_c   1.000
_cell.angle_alpha   90.00
_cell.angle_beta   90.00
_cell.angle_gamma   90.00
#
_symmetry.space_group_name_H-M   'P 1'
#
loop_
_entity.id
_entity.type
_entity.pdbx_description
1 polymer ?
#
loop_
_entity_poly.entity_id
_entity_poly.type
_entity_poly.pdbx_seq_one_letter_code
_entity_poly.pdbx_strand_id
1 'polypeptide(L)'
;MSSPSEFYNSLPPISKAYGTACLLATTAFQLGLYDVFHIALIYKYVFKYFQVWRLITNFFFLGKFSINFGIRLLMIARYGVQLEKGPFERRTADFLWMMIFCALSLLVLSAIPIFQTAFLGISLVFMLLYVWSREFPNAQINIYGLVTLKAFYLPWAMLALDVIFGSPLIPDLLGIIAGHLYYFLTVLHPLATGKVILKTPMWVHKLVARWRIGAPAQPSSRAVAQPDNSTGVAFRGRSYRLNG
;
A
#
# COMPACT_ATOMS: atom_id res chain seq x y z
N MET A 1 2.60 -16.98 -20.14
CA MET A 1 3.40 -16.29 -19.10
C MET A 1 3.26 -14.81 -19.37
N SER A 2 2.64 -14.05 -18.48
CA SER A 2 2.57 -12.61 -18.62
C SER A 2 3.98 -12.04 -18.62
N SER A 3 4.31 -11.22 -19.62
CA SER A 3 5.63 -10.58 -19.67
C SER A 3 5.88 -9.76 -18.38
N PRO A 4 7.13 -9.55 -17.95
CA PRO A 4 7.42 -8.69 -16.79
C PRO A 4 6.76 -7.30 -16.91
N SER A 5 6.63 -6.81 -18.14
CA SER A 5 5.93 -5.56 -18.44
C SER A 5 4.43 -5.63 -18.15
N GLU A 6 3.75 -6.72 -18.53
CA GLU A 6 2.34 -6.95 -18.24
C GLU A 6 2.10 -7.10 -16.74
N PHE A 7 2.98 -7.82 -16.04
CA PHE A 7 2.91 -7.93 -14.58
C PHE A 7 3.00 -6.55 -13.93
N TYR A 8 4.01 -5.74 -14.30
CA TYR A 8 4.19 -4.39 -13.76
C TYR A 8 2.99 -3.47 -14.05
N ASN A 9 2.44 -3.54 -15.27
CA ASN A 9 1.27 -2.76 -15.66
C ASN A 9 -0.01 -3.20 -14.93
N SER A 10 -0.09 -4.46 -14.49
CA SER A 10 -1.21 -4.96 -13.70
C SER A 10 -1.20 -4.52 -12.23
N LEU A 11 -0.08 -3.96 -11.75
CA LEU A 11 0.04 -3.52 -10.37
C LEU A 11 -0.80 -2.27 -10.09
N PRO A 12 -1.45 -2.20 -8.91
CA PRO A 12 -2.26 -1.07 -8.54
C PRO A 12 -1.37 0.15 -8.29
N PRO A 13 -1.88 1.37 -8.54
CA PRO A 13 -1.04 2.53 -8.79
C PRO A 13 -0.21 2.98 -7.60
N ILE A 14 -0.74 2.98 -6.37
CA ILE A 14 -0.03 3.49 -5.20
C ILE A 14 1.10 2.52 -4.79
N SER A 15 0.79 1.23 -4.70
CA SER A 15 1.78 0.20 -4.37
C SER A 15 2.87 0.11 -5.44
N LYS A 16 2.49 0.23 -6.72
CA LYS A 16 3.44 0.29 -7.84
C LYS A 16 4.35 1.50 -7.74
N ALA A 17 3.79 2.70 -7.53
CA ALA A 17 4.56 3.93 -7.42
C ALA A 17 5.52 3.89 -6.23
N TYR A 18 5.04 3.44 -5.06
CA TYR A 18 5.87 3.34 -3.86
C TYR A 18 7.01 2.32 -4.04
N GLY A 19 6.71 1.10 -4.49
CA GLY A 19 7.75 0.08 -4.72
C GLY A 19 8.78 0.50 -5.78
N THR A 20 8.32 1.16 -6.85
CA THR A 20 9.22 1.70 -7.90
C THR A 20 10.10 2.82 -7.36
N ALA A 21 9.53 3.75 -6.59
CA ALA A 21 10.28 4.83 -5.96
C ALA A 21 11.35 4.29 -4.99
N CYS A 22 11.02 3.26 -4.20
CA CYS A 22 11.99 2.61 -3.33
C CYS A 22 13.14 1.94 -4.10
N LEU A 23 12.80 1.22 -5.18
CA LEU A 23 13.81 0.60 -6.04
C LEU A 23 14.73 1.65 -6.67
N LEU A 24 14.16 2.72 -7.25
CA LEU A 24 14.92 3.79 -7.86
C LEU A 24 15.79 4.53 -6.85
N ALA A 25 15.30 4.81 -5.64
CA ALA A 25 16.06 5.48 -4.60
C ALA A 25 17.28 4.65 -4.17
N THR A 26 17.13 3.33 -4.00
CA THR A 26 18.26 2.45 -3.66
C THR A 26 19.22 2.28 -4.85
N THR A 27 18.73 2.17 -6.09
CA THR A 27 19.58 2.13 -7.29
C THR A 27 20.39 3.41 -7.44
N ALA A 28 19.76 4.58 -7.30
CA ALA A 28 20.46 5.85 -7.41
C ALA A 28 21.53 6.03 -6.32
N PHE A 29 21.28 5.52 -5.11
CA PHE A 29 22.30 5.45 -4.07
C PHE A 29 23.46 4.51 -4.45
N GLN A 30 23.15 3.32 -4.96
CA GLN A 30 24.17 2.34 -5.36
C GLN A 30 25.05 2.83 -6.51
N LEU A 31 24.49 3.63 -7.41
CA LEU A 31 25.21 4.30 -8.50
C LEU A 31 26.00 5.54 -8.04
N GLY A 32 25.92 5.92 -6.76
CA GLY A 32 26.61 7.09 -6.22
C GLY A 32 26.01 8.44 -6.67
N LEU A 33 24.76 8.46 -7.14
CA LEU A 33 24.11 9.69 -7.61
C LEU A 33 23.77 10.67 -6.49
N TYR A 34 23.64 10.18 -5.25
CA TYR A 34 23.40 11.01 -4.08
C TYR A 34 23.94 10.34 -2.81
N ASP A 35 24.18 11.16 -1.78
CA ASP A 35 24.56 10.66 -0.45
C ASP A 35 23.35 10.53 0.49
N VAL A 36 23.30 9.44 1.26
CA VAL A 36 22.19 9.08 2.16
C VAL A 36 21.92 10.16 3.21
N PHE A 37 22.92 10.96 3.59
CA PHE A 37 22.76 12.08 4.49
C PHE A 37 21.84 13.17 3.93
N HIS A 38 21.64 13.29 2.62
CA HIS A 38 20.75 14.32 2.04
C HIS A 38 19.26 14.00 2.23
N ILE A 39 18.94 12.70 2.33
CA ILE A 39 17.56 12.20 2.45
C ILE A 39 17.23 11.74 3.87
N ALA A 40 18.23 11.54 4.73
CA ALA A 40 18.07 11.15 6.12
C ALA A 40 17.14 12.11 6.88
N LEU A 41 16.25 11.56 7.70
CA LEU A 41 15.40 12.34 8.58
C LEU A 41 16.21 12.87 9.74
N ILE A 42 16.52 14.17 9.70
CA ILE A 42 17.22 14.87 10.78
C ILE A 42 16.44 16.14 11.11
N TYR A 43 15.67 16.10 12.20
CA TYR A 43 14.75 17.17 12.59
C TYR A 43 15.42 18.54 12.72
N LYS A 44 16.68 18.59 13.18
CA LYS A 44 17.46 19.83 13.25
C LYS A 44 17.57 20.51 11.88
N TYR A 45 17.84 19.77 10.81
CA TYR A 45 17.93 20.34 9.46
C TYR A 45 16.56 20.67 8.86
N VAL A 46 15.54 19.89 9.19
CA VAL A 46 14.17 20.17 8.77
C VAL A 46 13.70 21.51 9.33
N PHE A 47 13.81 21.73 10.64
CA PHE A 47 13.25 22.92 11.28
C PHE A 47 14.16 24.14 11.24
N LYS A 48 15.49 23.97 11.35
CA LYS A 48 16.43 25.10 11.40
C LYS A 48 16.90 25.56 10.02
N TYR A 49 16.92 24.66 9.03
CA TYR A 49 17.44 24.93 7.69
C TYR A 49 16.41 24.69 6.59
N PHE A 50 15.12 24.52 6.94
CA PHE A 50 13.99 24.34 6.02
C PHE A 50 14.17 23.22 4.99
N GLN A 51 14.89 22.15 5.35
CA GLN A 51 15.11 20.99 4.49
C GLN A 51 13.89 20.04 4.50
N VAL A 52 12.72 20.56 4.10
CA VAL A 52 11.41 19.90 4.23
C VAL A 52 11.26 18.63 3.42
N TRP A 53 12.03 18.48 2.33
CA TRP A 53 12.02 17.26 1.52
C TRP A 53 12.38 16.02 2.33
N ARG A 54 13.20 16.16 3.38
CA ARG A 54 13.58 15.06 4.29
C ARG A 54 12.40 14.40 4.98
N LEU A 55 11.30 15.14 5.18
CA LEU A 55 10.06 14.59 5.75
C LEU A 55 9.40 13.57 4.82
N ILE A 56 9.71 13.61 3.53
CA ILE A 56 9.11 12.75 2.50
C ILE A 56 10.14 11.75 1.98
N THR A 57 11.34 12.19 1.62
CA THR A 57 12.35 11.35 0.96
C THR A 57 12.83 10.17 1.82
N ASN A 58 12.83 10.32 3.15
CA ASN A 58 13.26 9.27 4.08
C ASN A 58 12.42 7.98 3.98
N PHE A 59 11.18 8.07 3.51
CA PHE A 59 10.28 6.92 3.35
C PHE A 59 10.62 6.04 2.16
N PHE A 60 11.36 6.56 1.18
CA PHE A 60 11.67 5.81 -0.04
C PHE A 60 13.01 5.07 0.03
N PHE A 61 13.76 5.19 1.13
CA PHE A 61 15.02 4.47 1.30
C PHE A 61 14.82 3.27 2.23
N LEU A 62 14.98 2.07 1.67
CA LEU A 62 14.85 0.79 2.39
C LEU A 62 16.21 0.19 2.80
N GLY A 63 17.30 0.90 2.54
CA GLY A 63 18.67 0.40 2.72
C GLY A 63 19.35 0.04 1.38
N LYS A 64 20.56 -0.51 1.49
CA LYS A 64 21.36 -0.99 0.35
C LYS A 64 20.80 -2.31 -0.19
N PHE A 65 21.21 -2.68 -1.41
CA PHE A 65 20.87 -3.99 -1.96
C PHE A 65 21.36 -5.10 -1.04
N SER A 66 20.41 -5.92 -0.59
CA SER A 66 20.58 -7.02 0.35
C SER A 66 19.37 -7.95 0.25
N ILE A 67 19.45 -9.13 0.87
CA ILE A 67 18.30 -10.03 0.99
C ILE A 67 17.14 -9.30 1.70
N ASN A 68 17.42 -8.57 2.78
CA ASN A 68 16.41 -7.81 3.51
C ASN A 68 15.74 -6.74 2.64
N PHE A 69 16.50 -6.04 1.79
CA PHE A 69 15.92 -5.11 0.81
C PHE A 69 14.97 -5.82 -0.16
N GLY A 70 15.39 -6.97 -0.71
CA GLY A 70 14.56 -7.76 -1.62
C GLY A 70 13.27 -8.26 -0.96
N ILE A 71 13.35 -8.73 0.28
CA ILE A 71 12.20 -9.15 1.09
C ILE A 71 11.25 -7.97 1.31
N ARG A 72 11.76 -6.80 1.70
CA ARG A 72 10.96 -5.59 1.92
C ARG A 72 10.27 -5.12 0.63
N LEU A 73 10.94 -5.21 -0.51
CA LEU A 73 10.34 -4.91 -1.82
C LEU A 73 9.24 -5.93 -2.19
N LEU A 74 9.47 -7.23 -1.93
CA LEU A 74 8.47 -8.28 -2.11
C LEU A 74 7.25 -8.07 -1.20
N MET A 75 7.46 -7.61 0.04
CA MET A 75 6.38 -7.29 0.96
C MET A 75 5.48 -6.18 0.42
N ILE A 76 6.06 -5.14 -0.21
CA ILE A 76 5.28 -4.10 -0.89
C ILE A 76 4.49 -4.71 -2.06
N ALA A 77 5.16 -5.48 -2.92
CA ALA A 77 4.58 -6.09 -4.11
C ALA A 77 3.50 -7.14 -3.80
N ARG A 78 3.55 -7.77 -2.62
CA ARG A 78 2.57 -8.77 -2.18
C ARG A 78 1.49 -8.17 -1.31
N TYR A 79 1.86 -7.61 -0.16
CA TYR A 79 0.90 -7.19 0.88
C TYR A 79 0.31 -5.81 0.59
N GLY A 80 1.12 -4.87 0.10
CA GLY A 80 0.62 -3.56 -0.36
C GLY A 80 -0.40 -3.72 -1.50
N VAL A 81 -0.06 -4.54 -2.50
CA VAL A 81 -0.93 -4.83 -3.64
C VAL A 81 -2.22 -5.54 -3.22
N GLN A 82 -2.16 -6.51 -2.30
CA GLN A 82 -3.35 -7.19 -1.80
C GLN A 82 -4.25 -6.28 -0.96
N LEU A 83 -3.68 -5.33 -0.22
CA LEU A 83 -4.48 -4.29 0.45
C LEU A 83 -5.17 -3.39 -0.57
N GLU A 84 -4.43 -2.86 -1.54
CA GLU A 84 -4.96 -1.91 -2.53
C GLU A 84 -6.01 -2.54 -3.47
N LYS A 85 -5.86 -3.83 -3.82
CA LYS A 85 -6.82 -4.58 -4.63
C LYS A 85 -7.92 -5.29 -3.84
N GLY A 86 -7.76 -5.47 -2.54
CA GLY A 86 -8.72 -6.18 -1.68
C GLY A 86 -9.59 -5.19 -0.92
N PRO A 87 -9.29 -4.91 0.37
CA PRO A 87 -10.09 -3.99 1.18
C PRO A 87 -10.27 -2.62 0.55
N PHE A 88 -9.27 -2.11 -0.17
CA PHE A 88 -9.31 -0.78 -0.78
C PHE A 88 -9.63 -0.78 -2.28
N GLU A 89 -10.20 -1.86 -2.80
CA GLU A 89 -10.59 -1.92 -4.21
C GLU A 89 -11.54 -0.76 -4.55
N ARG A 90 -11.20 0.00 -5.61
CA ARG A 90 -11.92 1.23 -6.03
C ARG A 90 -11.97 2.35 -4.98
N ARG A 91 -11.23 2.21 -3.88
CA ARG A 91 -11.07 3.18 -2.78
C ARG A 91 -9.62 3.63 -2.65
N THR A 92 -8.98 3.92 -3.78
CA THR A 92 -7.56 4.29 -3.83
C THR A 92 -7.24 5.54 -3.00
N ALA A 93 -8.18 6.47 -2.85
CA ALA A 93 -8.04 7.62 -1.95
C ALA A 93 -7.93 7.21 -0.48
N ASP A 94 -8.68 6.20 -0.04
CA ASP A 94 -8.64 5.70 1.33
C ASP A 94 -7.32 4.96 1.59
N PHE A 95 -6.82 4.19 0.61
CA PHE A 95 -5.51 3.54 0.71
C PHE A 95 -4.37 4.57 0.76
N LEU A 96 -4.42 5.61 -0.09
CA LEU A 96 -3.46 6.69 -0.06
C LEU A 96 -3.50 7.45 1.27
N TRP A 97 -4.70 7.68 1.80
CA TRP A 97 -4.86 8.34 3.10
C TRP A 97 -4.32 7.49 4.25
N MET A 98 -4.52 6.16 4.23
CA MET A 98 -3.86 5.25 5.16
C MET A 98 -2.34 5.41 5.11
N MET A 99 -1.74 5.39 3.92
CA MET A 99 -0.30 5.59 3.75
C MET A 99 0.17 6.93 4.32
N ILE A 100 -0.56 8.02 4.05
CA ILE A 100 -0.25 9.37 4.56
C ILE A 100 -0.38 9.44 6.07
N PHE A 101 -1.50 8.94 6.63
CA PHE A 101 -1.75 8.96 8.06
C PHE A 101 -0.67 8.19 8.83
N CYS A 102 -0.31 7.01 8.34
CA CYS A 102 0.75 6.20 8.94
C CYS A 102 2.12 6.88 8.79
N ALA A 103 2.43 7.48 7.64
CA ALA A 103 3.67 8.25 7.46
C ALA A 103 3.74 9.43 8.45
N LEU A 104 2.67 10.20 8.62
CA LEU A 104 2.59 11.28 9.60
C LEU A 104 2.76 10.76 11.03
N SER A 105 2.12 9.64 11.37
CA SER A 105 2.26 9.00 12.68
C SER A 105 3.71 8.56 12.95
N LEU A 106 4.39 8.01 11.93
CA LEU A 106 5.80 7.62 12.01
C LEU A 106 6.75 8.82 12.17
N LEU A 107 6.46 9.96 11.52
CA LEU A 107 7.19 11.20 11.78
C LEU A 107 7.02 11.62 13.24
N VAL A 108 5.80 11.66 13.77
CA VAL A 108 5.58 12.01 15.18
C VAL A 108 6.31 11.04 16.13
N LEU A 109 6.22 9.72 15.89
CA LEU A 109 6.89 8.73 16.72
C LEU A 109 8.42 8.87 16.67
N SER A 110 9.00 9.08 15.50
CA SER A 110 10.46 9.23 15.34
C SER A 110 11.03 10.54 15.89
N ALA A 111 10.19 11.53 16.20
CA ALA A 111 10.60 12.74 16.89
C ALA A 111 10.92 12.49 18.37
N ILE A 112 10.48 11.37 18.94
CA ILE A 112 10.78 10.96 20.31
C ILE A 112 12.20 10.36 20.33
N PRO A 113 13.12 10.81 21.21
CA PRO A 113 14.53 10.40 21.20
C PRO A 113 14.76 8.88 21.22
N ILE A 114 13.92 8.12 21.94
CA ILE A 114 14.04 6.66 22.04
C ILE A 114 13.68 5.92 20.73
N PHE A 115 12.88 6.55 19.87
CA PHE A 115 12.41 6.02 18.60
C PHE A 115 13.06 6.69 17.40
N GLN A 116 14.10 7.49 17.63
CA GLN A 116 14.74 8.26 16.58
C GLN A 116 15.45 7.34 15.59
N THR A 117 14.97 7.36 14.35
CA THR A 117 15.60 6.67 13.20
C THR A 117 15.71 7.64 12.04
N ALA A 118 16.78 7.51 11.26
CA ALA A 118 17.03 8.33 10.09
C ALA A 118 16.13 7.97 8.90
N PHE A 119 15.59 6.75 8.86
CA PHE A 119 14.80 6.23 7.73
C PHE A 119 13.56 5.50 8.24
N LEU A 120 12.40 5.89 7.70
CA LEU A 120 11.09 5.31 8.05
C LEU A 120 10.50 4.46 6.92
N GLY A 121 11.21 4.28 5.80
CA GLY A 121 10.72 3.45 4.70
C GLY A 121 10.47 2.01 5.12
N ILE A 122 11.39 1.45 5.90
CA ILE A 122 11.22 0.15 6.57
C ILE A 122 9.94 0.12 7.40
N SER A 123 9.73 1.14 8.25
CA SER A 123 8.56 1.22 9.12
C SER A 123 7.27 1.27 8.31
N LEU A 124 7.26 1.95 7.17
CA LEU A 124 6.10 2.02 6.28
C LEU A 124 5.79 0.65 5.63
N VAL A 125 6.82 -0.14 5.30
CA VAL A 125 6.65 -1.53 4.82
C VAL A 125 6.07 -2.43 5.92
N PHE A 126 6.58 -2.32 7.15
CA PHE A 126 6.06 -3.08 8.30
C PHE A 126 4.63 -2.66 8.66
N MET A 127 4.28 -1.40 8.47
CA MET A 127 2.90 -0.93 8.61
C MET A 127 1.97 -1.60 7.59
N LEU A 128 2.35 -1.67 6.31
CA LEU A 128 1.57 -2.37 5.27
C LEU A 128 1.39 -3.86 5.61
N LEU A 129 2.48 -4.52 6.03
CA LEU A 129 2.45 -5.90 6.48
C LEU A 129 1.47 -6.08 7.65
N TYR A 130 1.55 -5.19 8.63
CA TYR A 130 0.72 -5.23 9.82
C TYR A 130 -0.76 -5.07 9.46
N VAL A 131 -1.13 -4.01 8.74
CA VAL A 131 -2.53 -3.78 8.36
C VAL A 131 -3.06 -4.97 7.57
N TRP A 132 -2.29 -5.48 6.60
CA TRP A 132 -2.65 -6.67 5.84
C TRP A 132 -2.89 -7.89 6.74
N SER A 133 -2.02 -8.13 7.74
CA SER A 133 -2.17 -9.25 8.68
C SER A 133 -3.46 -9.18 9.50
N ARG A 134 -3.98 -7.97 9.76
CA ARG A 134 -5.19 -7.72 10.53
C ARG A 134 -6.46 -7.78 9.68
N GLU A 135 -6.36 -7.42 8.41
CA GLU A 135 -7.45 -7.57 7.42
C GLU A 135 -7.67 -9.04 7.03
N PHE A 136 -6.60 -9.83 6.94
CA PHE A 136 -6.65 -11.24 6.54
C PHE A 136 -6.12 -12.21 7.60
N PRO A 137 -6.59 -12.19 8.86
CA PRO A 137 -5.93 -12.86 9.98
C PRO A 137 -5.85 -14.38 9.85
N ASN A 138 -6.79 -14.99 9.12
CA ASN A 138 -6.87 -16.44 8.90
C ASN A 138 -6.17 -16.91 7.63
N ALA A 139 -5.65 -16.00 6.79
CA ALA A 139 -4.91 -16.38 5.60
C ALA A 139 -3.65 -17.17 5.98
N GLN A 140 -3.35 -18.24 5.26
CA GLN A 140 -2.16 -19.04 5.50
C GLN A 140 -1.01 -18.54 4.63
N ILE A 141 0.12 -18.24 5.27
CA ILE A 141 1.34 -17.78 4.61
C ILE A 141 2.43 -18.79 4.87
N ASN A 142 3.05 -19.26 3.78
CA ASN A 142 4.25 -20.06 3.84
C ASN A 142 5.48 -19.13 3.77
N ILE A 143 6.28 -19.13 4.84
CA ILE A 143 7.57 -18.44 4.87
C ILE A 143 8.61 -19.33 4.20
N TYR A 144 9.02 -18.93 3.00
CA TYR A 144 10.12 -19.54 2.22
C TYR A 144 10.03 -21.07 2.03
N GLY A 145 8.84 -21.65 2.07
CA GLY A 145 8.64 -23.11 1.96
C GLY A 145 8.86 -23.88 3.27
N LEU A 146 9.30 -23.22 4.34
CA LEU A 146 9.74 -23.87 5.58
C LEU A 146 8.60 -24.02 6.58
N VAL A 147 7.84 -22.94 6.82
CA VAL A 147 6.83 -22.88 7.89
C VAL A 147 5.57 -22.21 7.36
N THR A 148 4.43 -22.85 7.60
CA THR A 148 3.11 -22.27 7.34
C THR A 148 2.56 -21.65 8.62
N LEU A 149 2.21 -20.37 8.56
CA LEU A 149 1.63 -19.64 9.68
C LEU A 149 0.41 -18.83 9.26
N LYS A 150 -0.46 -18.53 10.23
CA LYS A 150 -1.56 -17.60 10.04
C LYS A 150 -1.02 -16.19 9.90
N ALA A 151 -1.53 -15.45 8.91
CA ALA A 151 -1.16 -14.08 8.59
C ALA A 151 -1.09 -13.17 9.82
N PHE A 152 -1.97 -13.36 10.80
CA PHE A 152 -1.94 -12.64 12.09
C PHE A 152 -0.56 -12.64 12.77
N TYR A 153 0.20 -13.73 12.68
CA TYR A 153 1.54 -13.86 13.29
C TYR A 153 2.67 -13.33 12.40
N LEU A 154 2.37 -12.98 11.15
CA LEU A 154 3.37 -12.63 10.15
C LEU A 154 4.24 -11.41 10.53
N PRO A 155 3.72 -10.31 11.12
CA PRO A 155 4.57 -9.21 11.53
C PRO A 155 5.62 -9.59 12.57
N TRP A 156 5.26 -10.47 13.49
CA TRP A 156 6.16 -10.98 14.53
C TRP A 156 7.18 -11.96 13.97
N ALA A 157 6.76 -12.80 13.02
CA ALA A 157 7.68 -13.69 12.31
C ALA A 157 8.72 -12.89 11.49
N MET A 158 8.30 -11.84 10.80
CA MET A 158 9.21 -10.98 10.04
C MET A 158 10.17 -10.20 10.96
N LEU A 159 9.68 -9.70 12.09
CA LEU A 159 10.54 -9.08 13.11
C LEU A 159 11.58 -10.06 13.64
N ALA A 160 11.20 -11.31 13.93
CA ALA A 160 12.14 -12.35 14.37
C ALA A 160 13.18 -12.70 13.28
N LEU A 161 12.78 -12.71 12.01
CA LEU A 161 13.73 -12.87 10.90
C LEU A 161 14.71 -11.70 10.81
N ASP A 162 14.24 -10.47 11.01
CA ASP A 162 15.10 -9.29 11.04
C ASP A 162 16.12 -9.37 12.21
N VAL A 163 15.75 -9.91 13.38
CA VAL A 163 16.70 -10.23 14.46
C VAL A 163 17.78 -11.22 13.99
N ILE A 164 17.37 -12.30 13.32
CA ILE A 164 18.29 -13.34 12.84
C ILE A 164 19.26 -12.79 11.80
N PHE A 165 18.81 -11.89 10.93
CA PHE A 165 19.64 -11.23 9.92
C PHE A 165 20.42 -10.02 10.46
N GLY A 166 20.30 -9.68 11.75
CA GLY A 166 21.00 -8.56 12.37
C GLY A 166 20.48 -7.17 11.99
N SER A 167 19.23 -7.07 11.51
CA SER A 167 18.57 -5.80 11.20
C SER A 167 18.18 -5.03 12.47
N PRO A 168 18.14 -3.68 12.42
CA PRO A 168 17.61 -2.89 13.52
C PRO A 168 16.10 -3.10 13.68
N LEU A 169 15.64 -3.30 14.92
CA LEU A 169 14.23 -3.63 15.22
C LEU A 169 13.32 -2.42 15.42
N ILE A 170 13.89 -1.27 15.79
CA ILE A 170 13.12 -0.05 16.06
C ILE A 170 12.25 0.33 14.85
N PRO A 171 12.78 0.37 13.62
CA PRO A 171 11.95 0.66 12.44
C PRO A 171 10.77 -0.30 12.27
N ASP A 172 10.96 -1.60 12.51
CA ASP A 172 9.92 -2.62 12.36
C ASP A 172 8.82 -2.45 13.42
N LEU A 173 9.20 -2.22 14.68
CA LEU A 173 8.29 -1.93 15.78
C LEU A 173 7.49 -0.66 15.54
N LEU A 174 8.11 0.40 15.03
CA LEU A 174 7.42 1.64 14.68
C LEU A 174 6.35 1.40 13.61
N GLY A 175 6.66 0.56 12.62
CA GLY A 175 5.69 0.15 11.60
C GLY A 175 4.48 -0.58 12.19
N ILE A 176 4.73 -1.52 13.10
CA ILE A 176 3.68 -2.25 13.83
C ILE A 176 2.81 -1.29 14.65
N ILE A 177 3.41 -0.36 15.39
CA ILE A 177 2.69 0.64 16.20
C ILE A 177 1.84 1.55 15.32
N ALA A 178 2.42 2.10 14.25
CA ALA A 178 1.69 2.98 13.32
C ALA A 178 0.53 2.25 12.63
N GLY A 179 0.75 1.00 12.19
CA GLY A 179 -0.30 0.16 11.62
C GLY A 179 -1.40 -0.18 12.62
N HIS A 180 -1.03 -0.47 13.87
CA HIS A 180 -2.01 -0.72 14.94
C HIS A 180 -2.82 0.52 15.27
N LEU A 181 -2.19 1.70 15.33
CA LEU A 181 -2.87 2.96 15.56
C LEU A 181 -3.91 3.23 14.46
N TYR A 182 -3.54 3.06 13.19
CA TYR A 182 -4.48 3.20 12.09
C TYR A 182 -5.63 2.20 12.19
N TYR A 183 -5.33 0.91 12.39
CA TYR A 183 -6.35 -0.15 12.51
C TYR A 183 -7.28 0.08 13.71
N PHE A 184 -6.74 0.54 14.83
CA PHE A 184 -7.51 0.89 16.01
C PHE A 184 -8.52 2.02 15.71
N LEU A 185 -8.07 3.10 15.08
CA LEU A 185 -8.92 4.26 14.81
C LEU A 185 -9.97 4.03 13.71
N THR A 186 -9.70 3.10 12.79
CA THR A 186 -10.56 2.84 11.62
C THR A 186 -11.47 1.62 11.78
N VAL A 187 -11.07 0.64 12.58
CA VAL A 187 -11.82 -0.61 12.77
C VAL A 187 -12.27 -0.76 14.22
N LEU A 188 -11.35 -0.82 15.17
CA LEU A 188 -11.67 -1.17 16.55
C LEU A 188 -12.51 -0.11 17.27
N HIS A 189 -12.14 1.16 17.14
CA HIS A 189 -12.85 2.27 17.78
C HIS A 189 -14.28 2.44 17.21
N PRO A 190 -14.49 2.44 15.87
CA PRO A 190 -15.85 2.45 15.32
C PRO A 190 -16.68 1.24 15.75
N LEU A 191 -16.09 0.04 15.86
CA LEU A 191 -16.82 -1.14 16.36
C LEU A 191 -17.24 -1.00 17.82
N ALA A 192 -16.41 -0.38 18.66
CA ALA A 192 -16.72 -0.20 20.09
C ALA A 192 -17.67 0.98 20.37
N THR A 193 -17.52 2.09 19.63
CA THR A 193 -18.18 3.38 19.97
C THR A 193 -19.21 3.80 18.92
N GLY A 194 -19.26 3.17 17.74
CA GLY A 194 -20.09 3.56 16.60
C GLY A 194 -19.63 4.83 15.88
N LYS A 195 -18.53 5.45 16.31
CA LYS A 195 -18.02 6.73 15.77
C LYS A 195 -16.79 6.51 14.89
N VAL A 196 -16.89 6.95 13.63
CA VAL A 196 -15.77 6.98 12.68
C VAL A 196 -14.97 8.27 12.87
N ILE A 197 -13.78 8.15 13.48
CA ILE A 197 -12.89 9.30 13.73
C ILE A 197 -12.08 9.65 12.47
N LEU A 198 -11.54 8.63 11.80
CA LEU A 198 -10.59 8.82 10.71
C LEU A 198 -11.31 8.65 9.36
N LYS A 199 -11.80 9.77 8.82
CA LYS A 199 -12.37 9.85 7.47
C LYS A 199 -11.34 10.41 6.50
N THR A 200 -11.33 9.88 5.28
CA THR A 200 -10.47 10.38 4.20
C THR A 200 -10.84 11.83 3.87
N PRO A 201 -9.90 12.77 3.95
CA PRO A 201 -10.17 14.16 3.62
C PRO A 201 -10.54 14.35 2.14
N MET A 202 -11.44 15.29 1.86
CA MET A 202 -11.88 15.59 0.49
C MET A 202 -10.74 15.98 -0.46
N TRP A 203 -9.66 16.57 0.06
CA TRP A 203 -8.50 16.94 -0.76
C TRP A 203 -7.78 15.70 -1.32
N VAL A 204 -7.76 14.58 -0.58
CA VAL A 204 -7.15 13.32 -1.05
C VAL A 204 -7.98 12.73 -2.18
N HIS A 205 -9.31 12.74 -2.05
CA HIS A 205 -10.20 12.34 -3.14
C HIS A 205 -10.02 13.22 -4.37
N LYS A 206 -9.92 14.54 -4.20
CA LYS A 206 -9.65 15.49 -5.30
C LYS A 206 -8.29 15.23 -5.96
N LEU A 207 -7.25 14.91 -5.19
CA LEU A 207 -5.92 14.57 -5.69
C LEU A 207 -5.98 13.30 -6.53
N VAL A 208 -6.55 12.22 -5.99
CA VAL A 208 -6.68 10.94 -6.70
C VAL A 208 -7.51 11.09 -7.98
N ALA A 209 -8.62 11.85 -7.92
CA ALA A 209 -9.45 12.14 -9.08
C ALA A 209 -8.72 12.99 -10.14
N ARG A 210 -8.02 14.05 -9.74
CA ARG A 210 -7.26 14.93 -10.65
C ARG A 210 -6.19 14.16 -11.42
N TRP A 211 -5.52 13.24 -10.76
CA TRP A 211 -4.45 12.44 -11.35
C TRP A 211 -4.95 11.12 -11.96
N ARG A 212 -6.28 10.91 -11.98
CA ARG A 212 -6.96 9.68 -12.47
C ARG A 212 -6.35 8.39 -11.90
N ILE A 213 -5.85 8.46 -10.67
CA ILE A 213 -5.18 7.34 -10.00
C ILE A 213 -6.26 6.33 -9.61
N GLY A 214 -6.18 5.11 -10.14
CA GLY A 214 -7.18 4.06 -9.85
C GLY A 214 -8.51 4.24 -10.58
N ALA A 215 -8.63 5.19 -11.52
CA ALA A 215 -9.74 5.21 -12.45
C ALA A 215 -9.68 3.94 -13.30
N PRO A 216 -10.80 3.21 -13.49
CA PRO A 216 -10.82 2.12 -14.45
C PRO A 216 -10.34 2.69 -15.79
N ALA A 217 -9.42 1.98 -16.46
CA ALA A 217 -9.16 2.24 -17.87
C ALA A 217 -10.53 2.27 -18.54
N GLN A 218 -10.90 3.40 -19.16
CA GLN A 218 -12.12 3.45 -19.95
C GLN A 218 -12.09 2.20 -20.83
N PRO A 219 -13.10 1.32 -20.77
CA PRO A 219 -13.21 0.29 -21.78
C PRO A 219 -13.15 1.06 -23.09
N SER A 220 -12.19 0.73 -23.93
CA SER A 220 -11.99 1.36 -25.22
C SER A 220 -13.34 1.32 -25.93
N SER A 221 -14.05 2.45 -25.90
CA SER A 221 -15.27 2.69 -26.68
C SER A 221 -14.83 2.91 -28.12
N ARG A 222 -14.31 1.83 -28.69
CA ARG A 222 -14.03 1.58 -30.10
C ARG A 222 -14.50 0.16 -30.49
N ALA A 223 -15.41 -0.43 -29.72
CA ALA A 223 -16.45 -1.22 -30.35
C ALA A 223 -17.51 -0.23 -30.82
N VAL A 224 -17.40 0.16 -32.09
CA VAL A 224 -18.48 0.83 -32.82
C VAL A 224 -19.74 0.04 -32.53
N ALA A 225 -20.76 0.67 -31.95
CA ALA A 225 -22.09 0.12 -31.92
C ALA A 225 -22.52 -0.02 -33.39
N GLN A 226 -22.36 -1.22 -33.94
CA GLN A 226 -22.90 -1.58 -35.23
C GLN A 226 -24.37 -1.92 -34.99
N PRO A 227 -25.34 -1.14 -35.49
CA PRO A 227 -26.74 -1.50 -35.40
C PRO A 227 -27.02 -2.55 -36.48
N ASP A 228 -26.74 -3.83 -36.20
CA ASP A 228 -27.21 -4.90 -37.07
C ASP A 228 -28.64 -5.27 -36.69
N ASN A 229 -29.55 -4.64 -37.44
CA ASN A 229 -30.91 -5.09 -37.65
C ASN A 229 -30.90 -6.56 -38.12
N SER A 230 -31.14 -7.48 -37.19
CA SER A 230 -31.63 -8.81 -37.50
C SER A 230 -32.89 -9.08 -36.68
N THR A 231 -33.98 -8.45 -37.12
CA THR A 231 -35.34 -8.86 -36.76
C THR A 231 -35.58 -10.26 -37.31
N GLY A 232 -35.45 -11.26 -36.45
CA GLY A 232 -35.66 -12.67 -36.80
C GLY A 232 -35.96 -13.52 -35.58
N VAL A 233 -36.86 -13.08 -34.69
CA VAL A 233 -37.42 -13.97 -33.67
C VAL A 233 -38.84 -14.32 -34.08
N ALA A 234 -38.94 -15.51 -34.68
CA ALA A 234 -40.18 -16.21 -34.89
C ALA A 234 -40.84 -16.57 -33.54
N PHE A 235 -42.16 -16.70 -33.60
CA PHE A 235 -43.05 -17.27 -32.59
C PHE A 235 -43.49 -16.39 -31.41
N ARG A 236 -44.64 -15.74 -31.60
CA ARG A 236 -45.56 -15.40 -30.50
C ARG A 236 -46.96 -15.91 -30.89
N GLY A 237 -47.37 -17.00 -30.24
CA GLY A 237 -48.63 -17.69 -30.47
C GLY A 237 -49.85 -16.81 -30.19
N ARG A 238 -50.86 -16.95 -31.05
CA ARG A 238 -52.12 -16.22 -30.99
C ARG A 238 -53.18 -17.16 -30.38
N SER A 239 -53.61 -16.89 -29.15
CA SER A 239 -54.79 -17.52 -28.56
C SER A 239 -55.89 -16.47 -28.40
N TYR A 240 -56.94 -16.60 -29.21
CA TYR A 240 -58.19 -15.88 -29.01
C TYR A 240 -59.22 -16.90 -28.52
N ARG A 241 -59.76 -16.65 -27.32
CA ARG A 241 -60.93 -17.35 -26.79
C ARG A 241 -62.17 -16.73 -27.43
N LEU A 242 -63.04 -17.56 -28.00
CA LEU A 242 -64.39 -17.16 -28.38
C LEU A 242 -65.32 -17.49 -27.21
N ASN A 243 -65.90 -16.43 -26.63
CA ASN A 243 -67.16 -16.47 -25.88
C ASN A 243 -68.21 -15.87 -26.81
N GLY A 244 -69.35 -16.54 -26.96
CA GLY A 244 -70.50 -16.08 -27.74
C GLY A 244 -70.87 -17.04 -28.84
#